data_AF-A0AAQ4E595-F1
#
_entry.id   AF-A0AAQ4E595-F1
#
_cell.length_a   1.000
_cell.length_b   1.000
_cell.length_c   1.000
_cell.angle_alpha   90.00
_cell.angle_beta   90.00
_cell.angle_gamma   90.00
#
_symmetry.space_group_name_H-M   'P 1'
#
loop_
_entity.id
_entity.type
_entity.pdbx_description
1 polymer ?
#
loop_
_entity_poly.entity_id
_entity_poly.type
_entity_poly.pdbx_seq_one_letter_code
_entity_poly.pdbx_strand_id
1 'polypeptide(L)'
;MCRPQAVLLFLLVGLSLGLSLFPPPADAAAAPSPQDEKDAQRQAVTFARWSRATNTRQRLSAALEGDQPVFLEADVVLTGGLPVLEPPPGYLWDVTLNELLYQVTEKPKRVTLKLNLRSTEVLPQAFGVLMVALTEVRAHLFFP
;
A
#
# COMPACT_ATOMS: atom_id res chain seq x y z
N MET A 1 -0.83 7.96 20.71
CA MET A 1 -1.57 8.55 19.57
C MET A 1 -0.72 8.40 18.32
N CYS A 2 -0.97 7.38 17.49
CA CYS A 2 -0.21 7.12 16.27
C CYS A 2 -0.85 7.83 15.08
N ARG A 3 -0.06 8.61 14.33
CA ARG A 3 -0.49 9.32 13.12
C ARG A 3 -0.38 8.39 11.90
N PRO A 4 -1.37 8.29 10.99
CA PRO A 4 -1.18 7.59 9.73
C PRO A 4 -0.43 8.49 8.74
N GLN A 5 0.80 8.11 8.38
CA GLN A 5 1.55 8.74 7.28
C GLN A 5 1.37 7.91 6.01
N ALA A 6 0.52 8.39 5.09
CA ALA A 6 0.56 7.99 3.70
C ALA A 6 1.75 8.69 3.03
N VAL A 7 2.73 7.91 2.56
CA VAL A 7 3.87 8.41 1.79
C VAL A 7 3.79 7.75 0.42
N LEU A 8 3.49 8.55 -0.60
CA LEU A 8 3.59 8.17 -2.01
C LEU A 8 5.00 8.58 -2.47
N LEU A 9 5.83 7.61 -2.89
CA LEU A 9 7.22 7.87 -3.29
C LEU A 9 7.43 7.55 -4.78
N PHE A 10 7.92 8.53 -5.54
CA PHE A 10 8.52 8.42 -6.87
C PHE A 10 9.95 8.98 -6.81
N LEU A 11 10.91 8.36 -7.52
CA LEU A 11 12.08 8.93 -8.26
C LEU A 11 13.18 7.85 -8.43
N LEU A 12 13.63 7.50 -9.65
CA LEU A 12 14.54 8.15 -10.63
C LEU A 12 16.04 7.93 -10.33
N VAL A 13 16.70 7.37 -11.35
CA VAL A 13 18.11 6.90 -11.42
C VAL A 13 19.09 8.08 -11.40
N GLY A 14 20.18 7.94 -10.66
CA GLY A 14 21.32 8.88 -10.65
C GLY A 14 22.66 8.16 -10.67
N LEU A 15 23.40 8.35 -11.76
CA LEU A 15 24.77 7.92 -12.04
C LEU A 15 25.77 8.64 -11.12
N SER A 16 26.86 8.01 -10.70
CA SER A 16 27.99 8.71 -10.07
C SER A 16 29.33 8.06 -10.44
N LEU A 17 30.10 8.79 -11.25
CA LEU A 17 31.56 8.65 -11.37
C LEU A 17 32.21 9.47 -10.25
N GLY A 18 33.30 8.95 -9.66
CA GLY A 18 34.15 9.73 -8.75
C GLY A 18 35.43 9.00 -8.38
N LEU A 19 36.55 9.37 -9.01
CA LEU A 19 37.93 9.00 -8.66
C LEU A 19 38.35 9.59 -7.30
N SER A 20 39.18 8.87 -6.55
CA SER A 20 40.17 9.47 -5.63
C SER A 20 41.31 8.49 -5.32
N LEU A 21 42.53 8.79 -5.78
CA LEU A 21 43.78 8.25 -5.27
C LEU A 21 44.14 8.95 -3.95
N PHE A 22 44.51 8.20 -2.91
CA PHE A 22 45.65 8.42 -1.98
C PHE A 22 45.50 7.49 -0.75
N PRO A 23 46.56 6.80 -0.26
CA PRO A 23 46.51 6.06 0.99
C PRO A 23 47.09 6.88 2.16
N PRO A 24 46.55 6.77 3.39
CA PRO A 24 47.23 7.25 4.59
C PRO A 24 47.87 6.10 5.42
N PRO A 25 48.80 6.42 6.33
CA PRO A 25 49.73 5.48 6.94
C PRO A 25 49.19 4.80 8.20
N ALA A 26 49.91 3.75 8.61
CA ALA A 26 49.62 2.86 9.72
C ALA A 26 49.74 3.52 11.11
N ASP A 27 49.01 2.92 12.06
CA ASP A 27 48.93 3.19 13.49
C ASP A 27 48.03 4.33 13.97
N ALA A 28 46.74 4.00 14.10
CA ALA A 28 45.84 4.60 15.10
C ALA A 28 44.85 3.54 15.59
N ALA A 29 44.63 3.51 16.90
CA ALA A 29 43.76 2.62 17.65
C ALA A 29 42.41 2.34 16.94
N ALA A 30 41.95 1.09 17.03
CA ALA A 30 40.73 0.59 16.42
C ALA A 30 39.50 1.42 16.83
N ALA A 31 39.18 2.43 16.01
CA ALA A 31 37.84 2.94 15.87
C ALA A 31 36.91 1.78 15.47
N PRO A 32 35.63 1.77 15.88
CA PRO A 32 34.67 0.79 15.37
C PRO A 32 34.75 0.79 13.85
N SER A 33 34.99 -0.39 13.29
CA SER A 33 35.20 -0.57 11.87
C SER A 33 34.02 0.02 11.09
N PRO A 34 34.24 0.67 9.94
CA PRO A 34 33.17 1.18 9.07
C PRO A 34 32.17 0.10 8.59
N GLN A 35 32.45 -1.17 8.90
CA GLN A 35 31.59 -2.32 8.63
C GLN A 35 30.42 -2.42 9.62
N ASP A 36 30.58 -2.03 10.89
CA ASP A 36 29.50 -2.12 11.89
C ASP A 36 28.37 -1.12 11.58
N GLU A 37 28.71 0.04 11.00
CA GLU A 37 27.72 1.03 10.54
C GLU A 37 27.06 0.61 9.22
N LYS A 38 27.78 -0.14 8.37
CA LYS A 38 27.27 -0.68 7.11
C LYS A 38 26.27 -1.82 7.33
N ASP A 39 26.38 -2.56 8.44
CA ASP A 39 25.43 -3.61 8.81
C ASP A 39 24.18 -3.05 9.50
N ALA A 40 24.27 -1.92 10.21
CA ALA A 40 23.09 -1.17 10.68
C ALA A 40 22.26 -0.57 9.52
N GLN A 41 22.91 -0.35 8.37
CA GLN A 41 22.28 0.08 7.11
C GLN A 41 21.95 -1.11 6.18
N ARG A 42 21.88 -2.35 6.67
CA ARG A 42 21.02 -3.35 6.04
C ARG A 42 19.58 -2.95 6.35
N GLN A 43 19.02 -2.10 5.49
CA GLN A 43 17.59 -1.80 5.43
C GLN A 43 16.80 -3.04 5.80
N ALA A 44 16.09 -2.99 6.93
CA ALA A 44 15.13 -4.01 7.29
C ALA A 44 14.20 -4.20 6.10
N VAL A 45 14.32 -5.34 5.41
CA VAL A 45 13.45 -5.69 4.30
C VAL A 45 12.06 -5.87 4.88
N THR A 46 11.25 -4.82 4.86
CA THR A 46 9.84 -4.90 5.24
C THR A 46 9.11 -5.68 4.16
N PHE A 47 8.81 -6.95 4.44
CA PHE A 47 7.94 -7.76 3.61
C PHE A 47 6.51 -7.24 3.71
N ALA A 48 5.99 -6.66 2.62
CA ALA A 48 4.59 -6.30 2.56
C ALA A 48 3.75 -7.54 2.23
N ARG A 49 2.71 -7.80 3.03
CA ARG A 49 1.82 -8.93 2.79
C ARG A 49 0.96 -8.64 1.58
N TRP A 50 0.80 -9.60 0.67
CA TRP A 50 -0.09 -9.45 -0.48
C TRP A 50 -1.30 -10.37 -0.34
N SER A 51 -2.50 -9.78 -0.23
CA SER A 51 -3.78 -10.48 -0.35
C SER A 51 -4.31 -10.38 -1.78
N ARG A 52 -4.34 -11.52 -2.47
CA ARG A 52 -4.84 -11.62 -3.85
C ARG A 52 -6.31 -12.05 -3.87
N ALA A 53 -7.07 -11.57 -4.85
CA ALA A 53 -8.49 -11.88 -5.02
C ALA A 53 -9.25 -11.73 -3.69
N THR A 54 -9.13 -10.53 -3.10
CA THR A 54 -9.71 -10.15 -1.81
C THR A 54 -11.17 -9.76 -2.01
N ASN A 55 -11.96 -10.64 -2.62
CA ASN A 55 -13.28 -10.30 -3.14
C ASN A 55 -14.43 -10.64 -2.17
N THR A 56 -14.11 -11.10 -0.95
CA THR A 56 -15.11 -11.43 0.08
C THR A 56 -14.84 -10.67 1.36
N ARG A 57 -15.88 -10.47 2.17
CA ARG A 57 -15.78 -9.77 3.47
C ARG A 57 -14.80 -10.45 4.41
N GLN A 58 -14.82 -11.78 4.43
CA GLN A 58 -13.92 -12.58 5.26
C GLN A 58 -12.46 -12.37 4.85
N ARG A 59 -12.17 -12.40 3.54
CA ARG A 59 -10.80 -12.16 3.05
C ARG A 59 -10.36 -10.73 3.29
N LEU A 60 -11.26 -9.75 3.09
CA LEU A 60 -10.96 -8.36 3.37
C LEU A 60 -10.61 -8.15 4.85
N SER A 61 -11.42 -8.69 5.76
CA SER A 61 -11.19 -8.61 7.20
C SER A 61 -9.83 -9.23 7.56
N ALA A 62 -9.57 -10.46 7.11
CA ALA A 62 -8.29 -11.15 7.35
C ALA A 62 -7.09 -10.42 6.70
N ALA A 63 -7.29 -9.72 5.59
CA ALA A 63 -6.24 -8.93 4.94
C ALA A 63 -5.97 -7.59 5.66
N LEU A 64 -6.97 -7.06 6.35
CA LEU A 64 -6.87 -5.82 7.13
C LEU A 64 -6.48 -6.07 8.60
N GLU A 65 -6.44 -7.32 9.06
CA GLU A 65 -5.87 -7.68 10.36
C GLU A 65 -4.37 -7.36 10.46
N GLY A 66 -3.94 -7.01 11.69
CA GLY A 66 -2.57 -6.65 12.05
C GLY A 66 -2.10 -5.28 11.52
N ASP A 67 -0.91 -4.87 11.98
CA ASP A 67 -0.34 -3.54 11.71
C ASP A 67 0.60 -3.50 10.50
N GLN A 68 0.90 -4.66 9.90
CA GLN A 68 1.82 -4.75 8.77
C GLN A 68 1.23 -4.11 7.51
N PRO A 69 2.07 -3.43 6.68
CA PRO A 69 1.65 -2.95 5.38
C PRO A 69 1.11 -4.08 4.51
N VAL A 70 0.03 -3.81 3.77
CA VAL A 70 -0.65 -4.81 2.96
C VAL A 70 -0.94 -4.30 1.55
N PHE A 71 -0.71 -5.16 0.56
CA PHE A 71 -1.17 -4.99 -0.82
C PHE A 71 -2.46 -5.79 -0.99
N LEU A 72 -3.56 -5.10 -1.28
CA LEU A 72 -4.85 -5.70 -1.57
C LEU A 72 -5.10 -5.66 -3.06
N GLU A 73 -5.41 -6.82 -3.63
CA GLU A 73 -5.97 -6.92 -4.98
C GLU A 73 -7.41 -7.39 -4.88
N ALA A 74 -8.31 -6.67 -5.55
CA ALA A 74 -9.72 -6.97 -5.59
C ALA A 74 -10.28 -6.79 -7.00
N ASP A 75 -11.15 -7.70 -7.41
CA ASP A 75 -11.83 -7.66 -8.69
C ASP A 75 -13.19 -7.00 -8.54
N VAL A 76 -13.53 -6.08 -9.43
CA VAL A 76 -14.76 -5.28 -9.35
C VAL A 76 -15.62 -5.53 -10.58
N VAL A 77 -16.90 -5.83 -10.32
CA VAL A 77 -17.95 -6.06 -11.31
C VAL A 77 -19.12 -5.11 -11.07
N LEU A 78 -19.98 -4.97 -12.07
CA LEU A 78 -21.21 -4.18 -11.96
C LEU A 78 -22.38 -5.13 -11.71
N THR A 79 -23.12 -4.91 -10.62
CA THR A 79 -24.35 -5.67 -10.33
C THR A 79 -25.46 -4.73 -9.93
N GLY A 80 -26.58 -4.74 -10.66
CA GLY A 80 -27.71 -3.85 -10.39
C GLY A 80 -27.35 -2.36 -10.44
N GLY A 81 -26.37 -1.98 -11.27
CA GLY A 81 -25.85 -0.61 -11.34
C GLY A 81 -24.87 -0.22 -10.23
N LEU A 82 -24.56 -1.13 -9.30
CA LEU A 82 -23.64 -0.90 -8.20
C LEU A 82 -22.29 -1.60 -8.46
N PRO A 83 -21.15 -0.93 -8.23
CA PRO A 83 -19.84 -1.57 -8.28
C PRO A 83 -19.63 -2.41 -7.02
N VAL A 84 -19.47 -3.71 -7.21
CA VAL A 84 -19.29 -4.70 -6.13
C VAL A 84 -18.05 -5.53 -6.37
N LEU A 85 -17.54 -6.17 -5.31
CA LEU A 85 -16.45 -7.13 -5.48
C LEU A 85 -16.97 -8.41 -6.12
N GLU A 86 -16.19 -8.96 -7.06
CA GLU A 86 -16.57 -10.15 -7.81
C GLU A 86 -16.65 -11.37 -6.88
N PRO A 87 -17.85 -11.92 -6.61
CA PRO A 87 -17.97 -13.02 -5.69
C PRO A 87 -17.27 -14.28 -6.24
N PRO A 88 -16.81 -15.18 -5.37
CA PRO A 88 -16.41 -16.51 -5.78
C PRO A 88 -17.56 -17.25 -6.51
N PRO A 89 -17.25 -18.19 -7.42
CA PRO A 89 -18.27 -18.96 -8.11
C PRO A 89 -19.25 -19.65 -7.15
N GLY A 90 -20.55 -19.48 -7.38
CA GLY A 90 -21.61 -20.06 -6.54
C GLY A 90 -22.00 -19.23 -5.31
N TYR A 91 -21.43 -18.03 -5.14
CA TYR A 91 -21.75 -17.11 -4.05
C TYR A 91 -22.36 -15.82 -4.60
N LEU A 92 -23.17 -15.16 -3.77
CA LEU A 92 -23.60 -13.78 -4.02
C LEU A 92 -22.49 -12.83 -3.58
N TRP A 93 -22.47 -11.63 -4.18
CA TRP A 93 -21.60 -10.56 -3.71
C TRP A 93 -21.97 -10.16 -2.28
N ASP A 94 -20.96 -9.92 -1.45
CA ASP A 94 -21.12 -9.60 -0.02
C ASP A 94 -20.41 -8.29 0.37
N VAL A 95 -19.66 -7.69 -0.56
CA VAL A 95 -18.90 -6.46 -0.34
C VAL A 95 -19.06 -5.53 -1.54
N THR A 96 -19.46 -4.28 -1.27
CA THR A 96 -19.47 -3.21 -2.28
C THR A 96 -18.10 -2.55 -2.41
N LEU A 97 -17.81 -1.91 -3.55
CA LEU A 97 -16.57 -1.13 -3.68
C LEU A 97 -16.49 -0.01 -2.63
N ASN A 98 -17.61 0.64 -2.32
CA ASN A 98 -17.65 1.69 -1.31
C ASN A 98 -17.25 1.16 0.06
N GLU A 99 -17.80 0.00 0.44
CA GLU A 99 -17.46 -0.64 1.70
C GLU A 99 -15.99 -1.07 1.78
N LEU A 100 -15.41 -1.59 0.69
CA LEU A 100 -13.99 -1.87 0.62
C LEU A 100 -13.16 -0.62 0.92
N LEU A 101 -13.47 0.50 0.25
CA LEU A 101 -12.73 1.75 0.43
C LEU A 101 -12.87 2.28 1.86
N TYR A 102 -14.09 2.27 2.41
CA TYR A 102 -14.34 2.65 3.80
C TYR A 102 -13.49 1.85 4.79
N GLN A 103 -13.49 0.52 4.68
CA GLN A 103 -12.69 -0.31 5.58
C GLN A 103 -11.18 -0.09 5.42
N VAL A 104 -10.72 0.21 4.20
CA VAL A 104 -9.30 0.49 3.93
C VAL A 104 -8.89 1.85 4.50
N THR A 105 -9.75 2.87 4.38
CA THR A 105 -9.44 4.24 4.83
C THR A 105 -9.57 4.41 6.34
N GLU A 106 -10.41 3.62 7.02
CA GLU A 106 -10.52 3.64 8.48
C GLU A 106 -9.28 3.09 9.20
N LYS A 107 -8.48 2.21 8.56
CA LYS A 107 -7.35 1.59 9.24
C LYS A 107 -6.15 2.54 9.28
N PRO A 108 -5.50 2.74 10.44
CA PRO A 108 -4.31 3.60 10.55
C PRO A 108 -3.04 2.86 10.06
N LYS A 109 -3.12 2.19 8.90
CA LYS A 109 -2.00 1.45 8.32
C LYS A 109 -1.89 1.69 6.81
N ARG A 110 -0.72 1.40 6.26
CA ARG A 110 -0.47 1.53 4.82
C ARG A 110 -1.11 0.36 4.08
N VAL A 111 -2.13 0.67 3.29
CA VAL A 111 -2.80 -0.26 2.39
C VAL A 111 -2.57 0.21 0.95
N THR A 112 -1.98 -0.64 0.13
CA THR A 112 -1.89 -0.42 -1.31
C THR A 112 -3.03 -1.19 -1.98
N LEU A 113 -3.87 -0.50 -2.75
CA LEU A 113 -5.02 -1.11 -3.40
C LEU A 113 -4.80 -1.23 -4.92
N LYS A 114 -5.00 -2.43 -5.45
CA LYS A 114 -5.10 -2.74 -6.88
C LYS A 114 -6.52 -3.17 -7.19
N LEU A 115 -7.25 -2.36 -7.95
CA LEU A 115 -8.61 -2.66 -8.39
C LEU A 115 -8.58 -3.18 -9.82
N ASN A 116 -9.01 -4.42 -10.01
CA ASN A 116 -9.18 -5.03 -11.33
C ASN A 116 -10.64 -4.84 -11.78
N LEU A 117 -10.89 -3.83 -12.61
CA LEU A 117 -12.23 -3.61 -13.15
C LEU A 117 -12.48 -4.62 -14.29
N ARG A 118 -13.50 -5.46 -14.13
CA ARG A 118 -13.76 -6.58 -15.06
C ARG A 118 -14.41 -6.18 -16.39
N SER A 119 -14.99 -4.99 -16.45
CA SER A 119 -15.56 -4.45 -17.68
C SER A 119 -15.42 -2.93 -17.73
N THR A 120 -15.54 -2.36 -18.93
CA THR A 120 -15.55 -0.90 -19.14
C THR A 120 -16.80 -0.25 -18.58
N GLU A 121 -17.91 -0.98 -18.44
CA GLU A 121 -19.17 -0.48 -17.87
C GLU A 121 -19.05 -0.20 -16.36
N VAL A 122 -18.12 -0.86 -15.67
CA VAL A 122 -17.83 -0.61 -14.25
C VAL A 122 -17.18 0.75 -14.06
N LEU A 123 -16.42 1.25 -15.06
CA LEU A 123 -15.57 2.45 -14.92
C LEU A 123 -16.32 3.68 -14.40
N PRO A 124 -17.45 4.12 -14.99
CA PRO A 124 -18.11 5.34 -14.56
C PRO A 124 -18.61 5.25 -13.11
N GLN A 125 -19.17 4.10 -12.74
CA GLN A 125 -19.72 3.87 -11.40
C GLN A 125 -18.61 3.74 -10.36
N ALA A 126 -17.56 2.96 -10.66
CA ALA A 126 -16.41 2.81 -9.77
C ALA A 126 -15.65 4.13 -9.58
N PHE A 127 -15.50 4.92 -10.65
CA PHE A 127 -14.84 6.23 -10.57
C PHE A 127 -15.61 7.20 -9.68
N GLY A 128 -16.95 7.23 -9.77
CA GLY A 128 -17.80 8.02 -8.87
C GLY A 128 -17.56 7.68 -7.40
N VAL A 129 -17.53 6.39 -7.07
CA VAL A 129 -17.27 5.92 -5.70
C VAL A 129 -15.85 6.29 -5.23
N LEU A 130 -14.83 6.12 -6.08
CA LEU A 130 -13.45 6.48 -5.76
C LEU A 130 -13.27 7.97 -5.49
N MET A 131 -13.92 8.85 -6.26
CA MET A 131 -13.85 10.29 -6.07
C MET A 131 -14.45 10.74 -4.74
N VAL A 132 -15.53 10.11 -4.29
CA VAL A 132 -16.13 10.38 -2.98
C VAL A 132 -15.16 9.97 -1.87
N ALA A 133 -14.67 8.73 -1.89
CA ALA A 133 -13.75 8.22 -0.88
C ALA A 133 -12.45 9.05 -0.77
N LEU A 134 -11.90 9.50 -1.91
CA LEU A 134 -10.70 10.36 -1.93
C LEU A 134 -10.98 11.75 -1.32
N THR A 135 -12.16 12.31 -1.59
CA THR A 135 -12.58 13.59 -1.01
C THR A 135 -12.69 13.51 0.52
N GLU A 136 -13.29 12.43 1.03
CA GLU A 136 -13.47 12.20 2.47
C GLU A 136 -12.13 12.02 3.19
N VAL A 137 -11.23 11.20 2.65
CA VAL A 137 -9.87 11.04 3.19
C VAL A 137 -9.14 12.38 3.21
N ARG A 138 -9.28 13.19 2.16
CA ARG A 138 -8.64 14.49 2.08
C ARG A 138 -9.19 15.45 3.14
N ALA A 139 -10.50 15.48 3.38
CA ALA A 139 -11.09 16.32 4.42
C ALA A 139 -10.49 16.05 5.81
N HIS A 140 -10.28 14.77 6.16
CA HIS A 140 -9.61 14.36 7.40
C HIS A 140 -8.12 14.77 7.50
N LEU A 141 -7.44 14.96 6.36
CA LEU A 141 -6.04 15.39 6.34
C LEU A 141 -5.88 16.92 6.49
N PHE A 142 -6.91 17.71 6.18
CA PHE A 142 -6.84 19.17 6.19
C PHE A 142 -7.57 19.82 7.39
N PHE A 143 -8.42 19.09 8.09
CA PHE A 143 -9.09 19.57 9.30
C PHE A 143 -9.00 18.50 10.42
N PRO A 144 -7.97 18.56 11.28
CA PRO A 144 -7.84 17.70 12.46
C PRO A 144 -8.72 18.15 13.64
#